data_AF-D8Q575-F1
#
_entry.id   AF-D8Q575-F1
#
_cell.length_a   1.000
_cell.length_b   1.000
_cell.length_c   1.000
_cell.angle_alpha   90.00
_cell.angle_beta   90.00
_cell.angle_gamma   90.00
#
_symmetry.space_group_name_H-M   'P 1'
#
loop_
_entity.id
_entity.type
_entity.pdbx_description
1 polymer ?
#
loop_
_entity_poly.entity_id
_entity_poly.type
_entity_poly.pdbx_seq_one_letter_code
_entity_poly.pdbx_strand_id
1 'polypeptide(L)'
;MQLTTGFAVCLSLFSGVFASLTTGVQANIVSEAELMHWLKTTDAELTFVGEPIPGINAPEGLAARAAETTKVIYCSTRSLNVCGGRCTVYNGGPACLNAPNTNCLSATHNVAFCGAKGCNYPCTEYAHCESPMDDGFCFTPYTNAILVGNY
;
A
#
# COMPACT_ATOMS: atom_id res chain seq x y z
N MET A 1 4.06 70.41 37.77
CA MET A 1 4.88 69.82 36.69
C MET A 1 4.25 68.49 36.29
N GLN A 2 3.92 68.39 35.00
CA GLN A 2 3.58 67.23 34.15
C GLN A 2 2.51 66.18 34.54
N LEU A 3 1.41 66.23 33.78
CA LEU A 3 0.61 65.08 33.33
C LEU A 3 1.44 64.17 32.41
N THR A 4 1.20 62.85 32.45
CA THR A 4 1.20 61.98 31.26
C THR A 4 0.35 60.71 31.46
N THR A 5 -0.38 60.38 30.41
CA THR A 5 -1.29 59.25 30.18
C THR A 5 -0.58 57.92 29.91
N GLY A 6 -1.25 56.78 30.15
CA GLY A 6 -0.84 55.47 29.63
C GLY A 6 -1.99 54.46 29.56
N PHE A 7 -2.52 54.23 28.36
CA PHE A 7 -3.39 53.10 28.00
C PHE A 7 -2.57 51.79 27.99
N ALA A 8 -3.11 50.68 28.49
CA ALA A 8 -2.56 49.34 28.23
C ALA A 8 -3.66 48.29 28.02
N VAL A 9 -3.45 47.49 26.98
CA VAL A 9 -4.38 46.68 26.17
C VAL A 9 -4.78 45.34 26.80
N CYS A 10 -6.03 44.91 26.54
CA CYS A 10 -6.55 43.56 26.78
C CYS A 10 -5.83 42.48 25.94
N LEU A 11 -5.44 41.36 26.57
CA LEU A 11 -5.09 40.12 25.88
C LEU A 11 -5.75 38.94 26.59
N SER A 12 -6.88 38.50 26.04
CA SER A 12 -7.58 37.26 26.38
C SER A 12 -6.80 36.06 25.86
N LEU A 13 -6.26 35.23 26.76
CA LEU A 13 -5.63 33.96 26.41
C LEU A 13 -6.72 32.94 26.06
N PHE A 14 -6.91 32.70 24.76
CA PHE A 14 -7.64 31.53 24.27
C PHE A 14 -6.74 30.30 24.43
N SER A 15 -7.11 29.39 25.33
CA SER A 15 -6.52 28.05 25.40
C SER A 15 -7.03 27.23 24.20
N GLY A 16 -6.28 27.23 23.11
CA GLY A 16 -6.53 26.36 21.96
C GLY A 16 -6.27 24.90 22.33
N VAL A 17 -7.33 24.09 22.36
CA VAL A 17 -7.24 22.63 22.41
C VAL A 17 -6.79 22.16 21.03
N PHE A 18 -5.53 21.78 20.89
CA PHE A 18 -5.08 21.02 19.72
C PHE A 18 -5.41 19.54 19.94
N ALA A 19 -6.61 19.15 19.51
CA ALA A 19 -6.87 17.75 19.22
C ALA A 19 -6.16 17.41 17.91
N SER A 20 -4.95 16.82 18.01
CA SER A 20 -4.28 16.23 16.85
C SER A 20 -5.11 15.05 16.36
N LEU A 21 -5.88 15.26 15.30
CA LEU A 21 -6.45 14.19 14.47
C LEU A 21 -5.29 13.52 13.73
N THR A 22 -4.65 12.55 14.37
CA THR A 22 -3.84 11.57 13.65
C THR A 22 -4.81 10.62 12.96
N THR A 23 -5.32 10.99 11.80
CA THR A 23 -5.89 10.02 10.87
C THR A 23 -4.74 9.16 10.38
N GLY A 24 -4.44 8.10 11.13
CA GLY A 24 -3.61 7.01 10.63
C GLY A 24 -4.34 6.42 9.44
N VAL A 25 -3.90 6.81 8.24
CA VAL A 25 -4.31 6.13 7.02
C VAL A 25 -3.67 4.75 7.11
N GLN A 26 -4.46 3.76 7.53
CA GLN A 26 -4.07 2.36 7.41
C GLN A 26 -3.94 2.06 5.91
N ALA A 27 -2.95 1.28 5.46
CA ALA A 27 -3.03 0.74 4.10
C ALA A 27 -4.31 -0.10 4.02
N ASN A 28 -5.25 0.39 3.24
CA ASN A 28 -6.52 -0.28 3.06
C ASN A 28 -6.26 -1.48 2.15
N ILE A 29 -6.73 -2.66 2.55
CA ILE A 29 -6.82 -3.80 1.65
C ILE A 29 -7.64 -3.33 0.44
N VAL A 30 -7.04 -3.38 -0.75
CA VAL A 30 -7.63 -2.78 -1.95
C VAL A 30 -8.73 -3.68 -2.47
N SER A 31 -9.87 -3.11 -2.87
CA SER A 31 -10.93 -3.91 -3.47
C SER A 31 -10.46 -4.50 -4.81
N GLU A 32 -11.03 -5.65 -5.20
CA GLU A 32 -10.67 -6.26 -6.48
C GLU A 32 -10.95 -5.33 -7.67
N ALA A 33 -12.02 -4.51 -7.60
CA ALA A 33 -12.36 -3.56 -8.65
C ALA A 33 -11.31 -2.44 -8.81
N GLU A 34 -10.81 -1.89 -7.71
CA GLU A 34 -9.76 -0.87 -7.71
C GLU A 34 -8.45 -1.44 -8.27
N LEU A 35 -8.06 -2.64 -7.85
CA LEU A 35 -6.87 -3.31 -8.37
C LEU A 35 -6.99 -3.56 -9.89
N MET A 36 -8.15 -4.03 -10.33
CA MET A 36 -8.41 -4.31 -11.74
C MET A 36 -8.43 -3.03 -12.59
N HIS A 37 -8.83 -1.90 -12.01
CA HIS A 37 -8.73 -0.61 -12.68
C HIS A 37 -7.25 -0.22 -12.86
N TRP A 38 -6.46 -0.28 -11.78
CA TRP A 38 -5.03 0.02 -11.83
C TRP A 38 -4.29 -0.83 -12.86
N LEU A 39 -4.54 -2.15 -12.88
CA LEU A 39 -3.93 -3.08 -13.84
C LEU A 39 -4.21 -2.74 -15.31
N LYS A 40 -5.34 -2.07 -15.60
CA LYS A 40 -5.72 -1.67 -16.96
C LYS A 40 -5.15 -0.33 -17.39
N THR A 41 -4.83 0.54 -16.44
CA THR A 41 -4.47 1.93 -16.71
C THR A 41 -3.02 2.25 -16.38
N THR A 42 -2.34 1.36 -15.65
CA THR A 42 -0.92 1.52 -15.30
C THR A 42 -0.02 1.46 -16.52
N ASP A 43 1.05 2.26 -16.50
CA ASP A 43 2.15 2.26 -17.46
C ASP A 43 3.37 1.45 -16.96
N ALA A 44 3.25 0.79 -15.81
CA ALA A 44 4.31 -0.05 -15.25
C ALA A 44 4.58 -1.29 -16.10
N GLU A 45 5.82 -1.78 -16.07
CA GLU A 45 6.18 -3.06 -16.69
C GLU A 45 5.68 -4.20 -15.82
N LEU A 46 4.65 -4.92 -16.27
CA LEU A 46 3.99 -5.97 -15.50
C LEU A 46 4.49 -7.38 -15.88
N THR A 47 4.94 -8.14 -14.88
CA THR A 47 5.14 -9.59 -14.98
C THR A 47 4.03 -10.30 -14.21
N PHE A 48 3.30 -11.23 -14.83
CA PHE A 48 2.24 -11.98 -14.16
C PHE A 48 2.72 -13.34 -13.67
N VAL A 49 2.38 -13.70 -12.43
CA VAL A 49 2.73 -14.96 -11.78
C VAL A 49 1.48 -15.59 -11.16
N GLY A 50 1.31 -16.90 -11.36
CA GLY A 50 0.16 -17.64 -10.85
C GLY A 50 -0.96 -17.78 -11.89
N GLU A 51 -2.21 -17.75 -11.43
CA GLU A 51 -3.38 -17.94 -12.27
C GLU A 51 -3.65 -16.72 -13.17
N PRO A 52 -4.01 -16.91 -14.45
CA PRO A 52 -4.41 -15.80 -15.31
C PRO A 52 -5.60 -15.02 -14.73
N ILE A 53 -5.57 -13.70 -14.86
CA ILE A 53 -6.62 -12.78 -14.40
C ILE A 53 -7.55 -12.46 -15.59
N PRO A 54 -8.84 -12.84 -15.53
CA PRO A 54 -9.82 -12.53 -16.55
C PRO A 54 -9.92 -11.02 -16.86
N GLY A 55 -9.86 -10.68 -18.15
CA GLY A 55 -9.91 -9.28 -18.61
C GLY A 55 -8.62 -8.48 -18.43
N ILE A 56 -7.52 -9.13 -18.03
CA ILE A 56 -6.16 -8.56 -17.98
C ILE A 56 -5.20 -9.39 -18.83
N ASN A 57 -4.99 -10.67 -18.48
CA ASN A 57 -4.00 -11.54 -19.12
C ASN A 57 -4.50 -12.97 -19.37
N ALA A 58 -5.79 -13.25 -19.19
CA ALA A 58 -6.40 -14.52 -19.54
C ALA A 58 -6.99 -14.51 -20.97
N PRO A 59 -7.05 -15.67 -21.65
CA PRO A 59 -7.82 -15.82 -22.89
C PRO A 59 -9.27 -15.33 -22.78
N GLU A 60 -9.83 -14.82 -23.89
CA GLU A 60 -11.22 -14.39 -23.95
C GLU A 60 -12.20 -15.52 -23.59
N GLY A 61 -13.28 -15.18 -22.90
CA GLY A 61 -14.34 -16.13 -22.53
C GLY A 61 -14.10 -16.90 -21.22
N LEU A 62 -12.99 -16.66 -20.52
CA LEU A 62 -12.78 -17.18 -19.16
C LEU A 62 -13.45 -16.26 -18.13
N ALA A 63 -14.34 -16.82 -17.32
CA ALA A 63 -14.88 -16.14 -16.14
C ALA A 63 -13.99 -16.41 -14.93
N ALA A 64 -13.90 -15.44 -14.01
CA ALA A 64 -13.23 -15.64 -12.74
C ALA A 64 -13.94 -16.77 -11.98
N ARG A 65 -13.18 -17.78 -11.55
CA ARG A 65 -13.69 -18.71 -10.54
C ARG A 65 -13.73 -17.95 -9.23
N ALA A 66 -14.81 -18.08 -8.46
CA ALA A 66 -14.96 -17.50 -7.12
C ALA A 66 -14.06 -18.22 -6.09
N ALA A 67 -12.80 -18.50 -6.46
CA ALA A 67 -11.78 -18.89 -5.52
C ALA A 67 -11.21 -17.60 -4.92
N GLU A 68 -11.19 -17.52 -3.58
CA GLU A 68 -10.55 -16.42 -2.85
C GLU A 68 -9.03 -16.47 -3.07
N THR A 69 -8.62 -15.94 -4.21
CA THR A 69 -7.21 -15.81 -4.59
C THR A 69 -6.73 -14.45 -4.15
N THR A 70 -5.55 -14.42 -3.52
CA THR A 70 -4.90 -13.18 -3.17
C THR A 70 -4.18 -12.65 -4.40
N LYS A 71 -4.47 -11.40 -4.74
CA LYS A 71 -3.73 -10.66 -5.74
C LYS A 71 -2.75 -9.76 -5.03
N VAL A 72 -1.48 -9.82 -5.43
CA VAL A 72 -0.42 -8.96 -4.88
C VAL A 72 0.30 -8.30 -6.04
N ILE A 73 0.41 -6.98 -6.00
CA ILE A 73 1.24 -6.21 -6.91
C ILE A 73 2.43 -5.70 -6.12
N TYR A 74 3.64 -5.97 -6.58
CA TYR A 74 4.84 -5.48 -5.93
C TYR A 74 5.83 -4.97 -6.97
N CYS A 75 6.39 -3.79 -6.71
CA CYS A 75 7.19 -3.08 -7.69
C CYS A 75 8.54 -2.64 -7.16
N SER A 76 9.51 -2.52 -8.06
CA SER A 76 10.89 -2.17 -7.75
C SER A 76 11.12 -0.68 -7.52
N THR A 77 10.19 0.20 -7.90
CA THR A 77 10.42 1.64 -7.93
C THR A 77 9.27 2.39 -7.29
N ARG A 78 9.61 3.50 -6.64
CA ARG A 78 8.67 4.50 -6.13
C ARG A 78 9.08 5.87 -6.69
N SER A 79 8.12 6.62 -7.20
CA SER A 79 8.28 8.03 -7.57
C SER A 79 7.23 8.85 -6.83
N LEU A 80 7.66 9.67 -5.87
CA LEU A 80 6.77 10.41 -4.97
C LEU A 80 5.80 9.46 -4.26
N ASN A 81 4.49 9.52 -4.52
CA ASN A 81 3.48 8.63 -3.93
C ASN A 81 2.98 7.55 -4.90
N VAL A 82 3.61 7.42 -6.06
CA VAL A 82 3.25 6.43 -7.08
C VAL A 82 4.21 5.24 -7.04
N CYS A 83 3.64 4.04 -7.01
CA CYS A 83 4.36 2.78 -7.11
C CYS A 83 4.48 2.34 -8.58
N GLY A 84 5.65 1.89 -9.03
CA GLY A 84 5.83 1.51 -10.43
C GLY A 84 7.22 0.97 -10.78
N GLY A 85 7.60 1.11 -12.05
CA GLY A 85 8.81 0.51 -12.61
C GLY A 85 8.56 -0.94 -13.01
N ARG A 86 9.41 -1.86 -12.53
CA ARG A 86 9.22 -3.30 -12.75
C ARG A 86 8.33 -3.85 -11.67
N CYS A 87 7.11 -4.23 -12.04
CA CYS A 87 6.12 -4.79 -11.15
C CYS A 87 5.89 -6.26 -11.45
N THR A 88 5.63 -7.03 -10.40
CA THR A 88 5.09 -8.38 -10.52
C THR A 88 3.69 -8.41 -9.94
N VAL A 89 2.78 -9.05 -10.66
CA VAL A 89 1.40 -9.27 -10.28
C VAL A 89 1.24 -10.76 -9.98
N TYR A 90 1.14 -11.10 -8.70
CA TYR A 90 0.80 -12.43 -8.24
C TYR A 90 -0.72 -12.58 -8.19
N ASN A 91 -1.24 -13.72 -8.63
CA ASN A 91 -2.63 -14.13 -8.45
C ASN A 91 -2.68 -15.61 -8.08
N GLY A 92 -3.05 -15.92 -6.84
CA GLY A 92 -3.11 -17.31 -6.39
C GLY A 92 -3.38 -17.45 -4.89
N GLY A 93 -3.18 -18.67 -4.38
CA GLY A 93 -3.37 -19.00 -2.97
C GLY A 93 -2.13 -18.73 -2.09
N PRO A 94 -2.02 -19.39 -0.93
CA PRO A 94 -0.88 -19.25 -0.03
C PRO A 94 0.45 -19.60 -0.70
N ALA A 95 1.43 -18.71 -0.58
CA ALA A 95 2.76 -18.86 -1.18
C ALA A 95 3.79 -17.97 -0.48
N CYS A 96 5.06 -18.39 -0.54
CA CYS A 96 6.18 -17.51 -0.24
C CYS A 96 6.77 -16.98 -1.55
N LEU A 97 6.53 -15.71 -1.85
CA LEU A 97 7.00 -15.05 -3.06
C LEU A 97 8.42 -14.53 -2.87
N ASN A 98 9.31 -14.85 -3.80
CA ASN A 98 10.60 -14.21 -3.90
C ASN A 98 10.42 -12.84 -4.56
N ALA A 99 10.57 -11.77 -3.77
CA ALA A 99 10.24 -10.40 -4.17
C ALA A 99 11.40 -9.43 -3.91
N PRO A 100 12.62 -9.71 -4.40
CA PRO A 100 13.80 -8.90 -4.12
C PRO A 100 13.67 -7.48 -4.68
N ASN A 101 14.21 -6.51 -3.94
CA ASN A 101 14.19 -5.08 -4.30
C ASN A 101 12.78 -4.49 -4.45
N THR A 102 11.78 -5.08 -3.78
CA THR A 102 10.45 -4.48 -3.72
C THR A 102 10.53 -3.21 -2.90
N ASN A 103 9.98 -2.12 -3.43
CA ASN A 103 9.91 -0.82 -2.77
C ASN A 103 8.49 -0.43 -2.38
N CYS A 104 7.49 -1.02 -3.03
CA CYS A 104 6.10 -0.81 -2.69
C CYS A 104 5.27 -2.01 -3.15
N LEU A 105 4.19 -2.28 -2.43
CA LEU A 105 3.27 -3.36 -2.76
C LEU A 105 1.82 -3.01 -2.43
N SER A 106 0.88 -3.64 -3.11
CA SER A 106 -0.56 -3.58 -2.84
C SER A 106 -1.11 -5.00 -2.88
N ALA A 107 -2.15 -5.28 -2.10
CA ALA A 107 -2.76 -6.60 -2.04
C ALA A 107 -4.28 -6.54 -1.80
N THR A 108 -5.00 -7.55 -2.32
CA THR A 108 -6.46 -7.72 -2.10
C THR A 108 -6.80 -8.48 -0.83
N HIS A 109 -5.81 -9.08 -0.17
CA HIS A 109 -5.92 -9.68 1.15
C HIS A 109 -4.69 -9.30 1.97
N ASN A 110 -4.74 -9.48 3.29
CA ASN A 110 -3.58 -9.22 4.13
C ASN A 110 -2.43 -10.18 3.75
N VAL A 111 -1.23 -9.64 3.59
CA VAL A 111 0.00 -10.39 3.29
C VAL A 111 1.10 -9.89 4.20
N ALA A 112 2.13 -10.68 4.45
CA ALA A 112 3.29 -10.20 5.19
C ALA A 112 4.46 -9.94 4.23
N PHE A 113 5.17 -8.82 4.40
CA PHE A 113 6.38 -8.50 3.65
C PHE A 113 7.60 -8.55 4.57
N CYS A 114 8.66 -9.18 4.08
CA CYS A 114 9.85 -9.52 4.86
C CYS A 114 11.08 -8.89 4.22
N GLY A 115 11.95 -8.28 5.04
CA GLY A 115 13.24 -7.77 4.58
C GLY A 115 14.28 -8.88 4.36
N ALA A 116 14.13 -10.02 5.00
CA ALA A 116 14.97 -11.19 4.77
C ALA A 116 14.60 -11.93 3.47
N LYS A 117 15.55 -12.69 2.92
CA LYS A 117 15.24 -13.63 1.83
C LYS A 117 14.44 -14.81 2.39
N GLY A 118 13.40 -15.19 1.66
CA GLY A 118 12.44 -16.19 2.11
C GLY A 118 11.52 -15.64 3.20
N CYS A 119 10.39 -16.31 3.41
CA CYS A 119 9.33 -15.86 4.33
C CYS A 119 9.60 -16.32 5.76
N ASN A 120 10.84 -16.10 6.21
CA ASN A 120 11.24 -16.34 7.59
C ASN A 120 11.11 -15.01 8.35
N TYR A 121 10.55 -15.06 9.55
CA TYR A 121 10.38 -13.89 10.41
C TYR A 121 11.73 -13.19 10.70
N PRO A 122 11.73 -11.86 10.91
CA PRO A 122 10.57 -10.98 11.06
C PRO A 122 9.99 -10.47 9.73
N CYS A 123 8.66 -10.36 9.68
CA CYS A 123 7.89 -9.79 8.57
C CYS A 123 6.85 -8.81 9.13
N THR A 124 6.48 -7.82 8.33
CA THR A 124 5.44 -6.85 8.67
C THR A 124 4.19 -7.14 7.86
N GLU A 125 3.02 -7.10 8.49
CA GLU A 125 1.76 -7.29 7.78
C GLU A 125 1.38 -6.04 6.97
N TYR A 126 0.79 -6.27 5.81
CA TYR A 126 0.32 -5.23 4.90
C TYR A 126 -0.75 -4.35 5.56
N ALA A 127 -1.64 -4.92 6.36
CA ALA A 127 -2.59 -4.19 7.18
C ALA A 127 -1.95 -3.20 8.17
N HIS A 128 -0.66 -3.39 8.50
CA HIS A 128 0.12 -2.51 9.36
C HIS A 128 1.07 -1.58 8.57
N CYS A 129 0.75 -1.29 7.31
CA CYS A 129 1.53 -0.34 6.54
C CYS A 129 1.63 1.03 7.23
N GLU A 130 2.86 1.44 7.55
CA GLU A 130 3.13 2.71 8.20
C GLU A 130 3.21 3.89 7.21
N SER A 131 3.33 3.60 5.91
CA SER A 131 3.53 4.59 4.85
C SER A 131 2.67 4.26 3.64
N PRO A 132 1.34 4.45 3.72
CA PRO A 132 0.44 4.25 2.60
C PRO A 132 0.75 5.22 1.45
N MET A 133 0.40 4.80 0.25
CA MET A 133 0.65 5.46 -1.02
C MET A 133 -0.64 5.53 -1.85
N ASP A 134 -0.57 6.16 -3.01
CA ASP A 134 -1.69 6.23 -3.94
C ASP A 134 -2.11 4.83 -4.42
N ASP A 135 -3.35 4.69 -4.88
CA ASP A 135 -3.95 3.44 -5.38
C ASP A 135 -3.92 2.27 -4.37
N GLY A 136 -3.83 2.60 -3.08
CA GLY A 136 -3.75 1.62 -2.02
C GLY A 136 -2.49 0.78 -2.12
N PHE A 137 -1.35 1.40 -2.44
CA PHE A 137 -0.03 0.80 -2.23
C PHE A 137 0.48 1.10 -0.83
N CYS A 138 1.39 0.28 -0.35
CA CYS A 138 2.21 0.53 0.82
C CYS A 138 3.66 0.75 0.39
N PHE A 139 4.32 1.74 0.98
CA PHE A 139 5.76 1.86 0.85
C PHE A 139 6.46 0.82 1.73
N THR A 140 7.15 -0.11 1.08
CA THR A 140 7.82 -1.25 1.72
C THR A 140 9.24 -1.37 1.19
N PRO A 141 10.14 -0.42 1.51
CA PRO A 141 11.51 -0.46 1.01
C PRO A 141 12.24 -1.69 1.53
N TYR A 142 13.12 -2.23 0.70
CA TYR A 142 13.96 -3.39 1.03
C TYR A 142 13.20 -4.70 1.29
N THR A 143 11.94 -4.80 0.87
CA THR A 143 11.23 -6.07 0.87
C THR A 143 11.93 -7.05 -0.07
N ASN A 144 12.18 -8.26 0.43
CA ASN A 144 12.83 -9.34 -0.31
C ASN A 144 11.96 -10.60 -0.44
N ALA A 145 10.95 -10.75 0.40
CA ALA A 145 9.97 -11.82 0.30
C ALA A 145 8.58 -11.34 0.72
N ILE A 146 7.54 -11.97 0.14
CA ILE A 146 6.15 -11.70 0.51
C ILE A 146 5.48 -13.03 0.84
N LEU A 147 4.95 -13.15 2.06
CA LEU A 147 4.17 -14.29 2.51
C LEU A 147 2.69 -14.04 2.24
N VAL A 148 2.18 -14.70 1.22
CA VAL A 148 0.76 -14.83 0.94
C VAL A 148 0.23 -15.99 1.79
N GLY A 149 -0.72 -15.71 2.67
CA GLY A 149 -1.32 -16.70 3.57
C GLY A 149 -2.83 -16.54 3.62
N ASN A 150 -3.51 -17.54 4.18
CA ASN A 150 -4.92 -17.41 4.56
C ASN A 150 -4.93 -16.92 6.01
N TYR A 151 -5.06 -15.61 6.22
CA TYR A 151 -5.18 -15.01 7.55
C TYR A 151 -6.63 -14.59 7.79
#